data_AF-A0A7C5RPS6-F1
#
_entry.id   AF-A0A7C5RPS6-F1
#
_cell.length_a   1.000
_cell.length_b   1.000
_cell.length_c   1.000
_cell.angle_alpha   90.00
_cell.angle_beta   90.00
_cell.angle_gamma   90.00
#
_symmetry.space_group_name_H-M   'P 1'
#
loop_
_entity.id
_entity.type
_entity.pdbx_description
1 polymer ?
#
loop_
_entity_poly.entity_id
_entity_poly.type
_entity_poly.pdbx_seq_one_letter_code
_entity_poly.pdbx_strand_id
1 'polypeptide(L)' 'MASLQQTEVLRIPARRSYAAGYKYCSRCRTYHLTDSVRCPYCGILLRNSPRKKKPVDSSKYIQPTIAE' A
#
# COMPACT_ATOMS: atom_id res chain seq x y z
N MET A 1 33.94 18.28 -29.38
CA MET A 1 33.56 18.34 -27.95
C MET A 1 32.33 17.46 -27.77
N ALA A 2 32.50 16.25 -27.25
CA ALA A 2 31.43 15.25 -27.17
C ALA A 2 30.58 15.48 -25.91
N SER A 3 29.30 15.78 -26.09
CA SER A 3 28.32 15.97 -25.02
C SER A 3 27.81 14.61 -24.54
N LEU A 4 28.14 14.26 -23.29
CA LEU A 4 27.58 13.09 -22.61
C LEU A 4 26.13 13.39 -22.22
N GLN A 5 25.17 12.80 -22.94
CA GLN A 5 23.76 12.88 -22.58
C GLN A 5 23.48 11.91 -21.43
N GLN A 6 23.13 12.46 -20.26
CA GLN A 6 22.70 11.71 -19.09
C GLN A 6 21.31 11.12 -19.36
N THR A 7 21.23 9.80 -19.48
CA THR A 7 19.95 9.07 -19.52
C THR A 7 19.44 8.93 -18.08
N GLU A 8 18.42 9.71 -17.72
CA GLU A 8 17.76 9.56 -16.42
C GLU A 8 17.04 8.20 -16.36
N VAL A 9 17.62 7.28 -15.60
CA VAL A 9 17.05 5.94 -15.41
C VAL A 9 15.82 6.08 -14.51
N LEU A 10 14.62 5.97 -15.09
CA LEU A 10 13.36 5.96 -14.34
C LEU A 10 13.39 4.78 -13.36
N ARG A 11 13.76 5.05 -12.10
CA ARG A 11 13.77 4.05 -11.02
C ARG A 11 12.33 3.72 -10.66
N ILE A 12 11.74 2.76 -11.36
CA ILE A 12 10.44 2.21 -11.00
C ILE A 12 10.64 1.49 -9.65
N PRO A 13 10.00 1.93 -8.57
CA PRO A 13 10.16 1.29 -7.27
C PRO A 13 9.63 -0.14 -7.37
N ALA A 14 10.51 -1.11 -7.13
CA ALA A 14 10.19 -2.54 -7.20
C ALA A 14 9.00 -2.94 -6.30
N ARG A 15 8.74 -2.16 -5.24
CA ARG A 15 7.63 -2.37 -4.32
C ARG A 15 6.54 -1.33 -4.53
N ARG A 16 5.35 -1.81 -4.88
CA ARG A 16 4.11 -1.04 -4.89
C ARG A 16 3.79 -0.63 -3.46
N SER A 17 3.96 0.65 -3.15
CA SER A 17 3.81 1.18 -1.80
C SER A 17 3.21 2.58 -1.82
N TYR A 18 2.60 2.99 -0.71
CA TYR A 18 2.05 4.34 -0.57
C TYR A 18 3.12 5.43 -0.73
N ALA A 19 4.35 5.15 -0.29
CA ALA A 19 5.49 6.07 -0.46
C ALA A 19 5.88 6.28 -1.93
N ALA A 20 5.61 5.29 -2.79
CA ALA A 20 5.82 5.36 -4.22
C ALA A 20 4.62 5.97 -4.99
N GLY A 21 3.66 6.59 -4.30
CA GLY A 21 2.47 7.20 -4.91
C GLY A 21 1.36 6.21 -5.28
N TYR A 22 1.52 4.93 -4.98
CA TYR A 22 0.48 3.93 -5.24
C TYR A 22 -0.66 4.07 -4.23
N LYS A 23 -1.89 3.94 -4.73
CA LYS A 23 -3.10 3.92 -3.89
C LYS A 23 -3.62 2.49 -3.80
N TYR A 24 -4.18 2.12 -2.64
CA TYR A 24 -4.62 0.75 -2.38
C TYR A 24 -6.13 0.60 -2.46
N CYS A 25 -6.59 -0.33 -3.29
CA CYS A 25 -8.00 -0.71 -3.33
C CYS A 25 -8.28 -1.80 -2.28
N SER A 26 -9.16 -1.52 -1.32
CA SER A 26 -9.53 -2.52 -0.31
C SER A 26 -10.43 -3.65 -0.80
N ARG A 27 -11.13 -3.43 -1.92
CA ARG A 27 -12.02 -4.42 -2.52
C ARG A 27 -11.24 -5.33 -3.47
N CYS A 28 -10.46 -4.78 -4.39
CA CYS A 28 -9.58 -5.54 -5.30
C CYS A 28 -8.27 -6.01 -4.66
N ARG A 29 -7.99 -5.59 -3.42
CA ARG A 29 -6.78 -5.92 -2.66
C ARG A 29 -5.46 -5.62 -3.39
N THR A 30 -5.49 -4.64 -4.31
CA THR A 30 -4.40 -4.34 -5.25
C THR A 30 -4.00 -2.87 -5.19
N TYR A 31 -2.73 -2.59 -5.46
CA TYR A 31 -2.20 -1.24 -5.63
C TYR A 31 -2.35 -0.75 -7.06
N HIS A 32 -2.83 0.48 -7.21
CA HIS A 32 -2.97 1.17 -8.49
C HIS A 32 -2.15 2.45 -8.48
N LEU A 33 -1.38 2.67 -9.54
CA LEU A 33 -0.71 3.94 -9.81
C LEU A 33 -1.64 4.76 -10.69
N THR A 34 -2.57 5.47 -10.05
CA THR A 34 -3.60 6.25 -10.75
C THR A 34 -3.87 7.56 -10.01
N ASP A 35 -4.04 8.64 -10.75
CA ASP A 35 -4.42 9.94 -10.19
C ASP A 35 -5.87 9.94 -9.72
N SER A 36 -6.70 9.05 -10.25
CA SER A 36 -8.08 8.86 -9.83
C SER A 36 -8.18 8.52 -8.32
N VAL A 37 -9.25 9.00 -7.69
CA VAL A 37 -9.57 8.67 -6.29
C VAL A 37 -10.34 7.35 -6.20
N ARG A 38 -10.99 6.92 -7.28
CA ARG A 38 -11.75 5.67 -7.36
C ARG A 38 -10.97 4.58 -8.09
N CYS A 39 -11.16 3.34 -7.64
CA CYS A 39 -10.59 2.16 -8.28
C CYS A 39 -11.19 2.00 -9.69
N PRO A 40 -10.35 1.80 -10.73
CA PRO A 40 -10.83 1.67 -12.11
C PRO A 40 -11.65 0.39 -12.35
N TYR A 41 -11.49 -0.63 -11.49
CA TYR A 41 -12.18 -1.91 -11.66
C TYR A 41 -13.49 -2.01 -10.88
N CYS A 42 -13.50 -1.55 -9.62
CA CYS A 42 -14.65 -1.74 -8.73
C CYS A 42 -15.29 -0.45 -8.21
N GLY A 43 -14.76 0.71 -8.61
CA GLY A 43 -15.35 2.03 -8.33
C GLY A 43 -15.26 2.51 -6.88
N ILE A 44 -14.72 1.71 -5.96
CA ILE A 44 -14.57 2.13 -4.55
C ILE A 44 -13.49 3.19 -4.39
N LEU A 45 -13.55 3.94 -3.30
CA LEU A 45 -12.49 4.88 -2.92
C LEU A 45 -11.18 4.16 -2.64
N LEU A 46 -10.10 4.60 -3.28
CA LEU A 46 -8.75 4.11 -3.03
C LEU A 46 -8.22 4.71 -1.71
N ARG A 47 -7.43 3.92 -0.99
CA ARG A 47 -6.75 4.36 0.24
C ARG A 47 -5.39 4.95 -0.13
N ASN A 48 -5.06 6.08 0.50
CA ASN A 48 -3.76 6.73 0.35
C ASN A 48 -2.83 6.50 1.55
N SER A 49 -3.31 5.82 2.60
CA SER A 49 -2.53 5.55 3.81
C SER A 49 -2.73 4.13 4.33
N PRO A 50 -1.71 3.54 4.99
CA PRO A 50 -1.84 2.29 5.70
C PRO A 50 -2.93 2.35 6.78
N ARG A 51 -3.59 1.22 7.04
CA ARG A 51 -4.56 1.13 8.14
C ARG A 51 -3.80 1.28 9.46
N LYS A 52 -4.14 2.31 10.26
CA LYS A 52 -3.63 2.42 11.64
C LYS A 52 -3.94 1.13 12.37
N LYS A 53 -2.91 0.42 12.84
CA LYS A 53 -3.10 -0.72 13.73
C LYS A 53 -3.67 -0.16 15.04
N LYS A 54 -4.85 -0.65 15.44
CA LYS A 54 -5.32 -0.38 16.80
C LYS A 54 -4.33 -1.09 17.74
N PRO A 55 -3.91 -0.45 18.85
CA PRO A 55 -3.17 -1.16 19.88
C PRO A 55 -3.98 -2.41 20.26
N VAL A 56 -3.32 -3.56 20.19
CA VAL A 56 -3.92 -4.83 20.58
C VAL A 56 -4.01 -4.81 22.08
N ASP A 57 -5.22 -4.59 22.58
CA ASP A 57 -5.51 -4.73 24.00
C ASP A 57 -5.56 -6.22 24.31
N SER A 58 -4.47 -6.73 24.89
CA SER A 58 -4.32 -8.15 25.23
C SER A 58 -5.40 -8.63 26.20
N SER A 59 -6.07 -7.73 26.92
CA SER A 59 -7.17 -8.06 27.82
C SER A 59 -8.43 -8.58 27.11
N LYS A 60 -8.57 -8.35 25.80
CA LYS A 60 -9.73 -8.82 25.00
C LYS A 60 -9.52 -10.21 24.41
N TYR A 61 -8.32 -10.76 24.52
CA TYR A 61 -8.01 -12.09 23.99
C TYR A 61 -8.18 -13.11 25.11
N ILE A 62 -8.98 -14.14 24.85
CA ILE A 62 -9.09 -15.29 25.74
C ILE A 62 -7.77 -16.06 25.65
N GLN A 63 -7.03 -16.13 26.75
CA GLN A 63 -5.84 -16.97 26.83
C GLN A 63 -6.29 -18.43 26.83
N PRO A 64 -5.84 -19.27 25.89
CA PRO A 64 -6.12 -20.69 25.95
C PRO A 64 -5.42 -21.25 27.19
N THR A 65 -6.18 -21.58 28.22
CA THR A 65 -5.66 -22.33 29.37
C THR A 65 -5.33 -23.72 28.86
N ILE A 66 -4.04 -24.02 28.76
CA ILE A 66 -3.56 -25.38 28.55
C ILE A 66 -3.89 -26.13 29.85
N ALA A 67 -4.86 -27.03 29.80
CA ALA A 67 -5.15 -27.96 30.89
C ALA A 67 -4.04 -29.01 30.91
N GLU A 68 -3.28 -29.07 32.00
CA GLU A 68 -2.40 -30.20 32.35
C GLU A 68 -3.22 -31.43 32.78
#